data_AF-A0A6A0GXL7-F1
#
_entry.id   AF-A0A6A0GXL7-F1
#
_cell.length_a   1.000
_cell.length_b   1.000
_cell.length_c   1.000
_cell.angle_alpha   90.00
_cell.angle_beta   90.00
_cell.angle_gamma   90.00
#
_symmetry.space_group_name_H-M   'P 1'
#
loop_
_entity.id
_entity.type
_entity.pdbx_description
1 polymer ?
#
loop_
_entity_poly.entity_id
_entity_poly.type
_entity_poly.pdbx_seq_one_letter_code
_entity_poly.pdbx_strand_id
1 'polypeptide(L)'
;MYRMRLALVLTCNMQLRLYPFDTQYCYIDLSSRNFSGIQARFTLRRQNGYHLLQTYVPTIIIVCMSWLSFWIEPDHVPGRVTLCVTTLLTLTTLAGGVRQSLPRVSYVKAVDVWLVVCMLMVFAVLIEFTVVNSLATRKKDPRLYKSPSGPMKMPSKTYISQARRIDEFSRALFPAFFFLFNVFYWTYYILRLYQEVNKTPFTY
;
A
#
# COMPACT_ATOMS: atom_id res chain seq x y z
N MET A 1 -1.50 0.67 58.09
CA MET A 1 -1.61 0.44 56.63
C MET A 1 -0.39 1.07 55.96
N TYR A 2 0.53 0.26 55.42
CA TYR A 2 1.66 0.79 54.66
C TYR A 2 1.20 1.16 53.24
N ARG A 3 1.40 2.40 52.81
CA ARG A 3 1.11 2.88 51.45
C ARG A 3 2.33 3.59 50.91
N MET A 4 2.83 3.13 49.77
CA MET A 4 3.95 3.74 49.06
C MET A 4 3.49 4.12 47.64
N ARG A 5 4.00 5.22 47.09
CA ARG A 5 3.82 5.58 45.67
C ARG A 5 5.10 5.24 44.92
N LEU A 6 4.96 4.44 43.87
CA LEU A 6 6.06 4.00 43.01
C LEU A 6 5.77 4.45 41.57
N ALA A 7 6.81 4.95 40.89
CA ALA A 7 6.80 5.16 39.45
C ALA A 7 7.79 4.15 38.83
N LEU A 8 7.27 3.20 38.05
CA LEU A 8 8.06 2.13 37.47
C LEU A 8 8.11 2.30 35.95
N VAL A 9 9.30 2.18 35.37
CA VAL A 9 9.48 2.03 33.92
C VAL A 9 9.64 0.54 33.64
N LEU A 10 8.63 -0.06 33.03
CA LEU A 10 8.56 -1.50 32.81
C LEU A 10 8.83 -1.84 31.34
N THR A 11 9.51 -2.95 31.11
CA THR A 11 9.74 -3.50 29.77
C THR A 11 8.53 -4.29 29.29
N CYS A 12 7.97 -3.91 28.14
CA CYS A 12 6.88 -4.64 27.50
C CYS A 12 7.31 -5.06 26.09
N ASN A 13 7.34 -6.38 25.84
CA ASN A 13 7.71 -6.92 24.54
C ASN A 13 6.51 -6.87 23.59
N MET A 14 6.54 -5.93 22.65
CA MET A 14 5.43 -5.70 21.71
C MET A 14 5.50 -6.61 20.48
N GLN A 15 4.34 -7.08 20.00
CA GLN A 15 4.20 -7.85 18.76
C GLN A 15 3.50 -7.02 17.69
N LEU A 16 4.22 -6.58 16.65
CA LEU A 16 3.73 -5.64 15.64
C LEU A 16 3.25 -6.31 14.34
N ARG A 17 2.99 -7.64 14.34
CA ARG A 17 2.64 -8.40 13.13
C ARG A 17 1.36 -7.89 12.45
N LEU A 18 0.36 -7.49 13.25
CA LEU A 18 -0.91 -6.96 12.77
C LEU A 18 -0.96 -5.42 12.76
N TYR A 19 0.15 -4.72 13.02
CA TYR A 19 0.17 -3.27 13.06
C TYR A 19 -0.44 -2.63 11.79
N PRO A 20 -1.39 -1.67 11.90
CA PRO A 20 -1.83 -0.94 13.11
C PRO A 20 -3.06 -1.53 13.84
N PHE A 21 -3.53 -2.71 13.41
CA PHE A 21 -4.65 -3.46 13.98
C PHE A 21 -4.16 -4.44 15.06
N ASP A 22 -3.31 -3.96 15.97
CA ASP A 22 -2.69 -4.76 17.01
C ASP A 22 -3.26 -4.48 18.41
N THR A 23 -3.29 -5.52 19.24
CA THR A 23 -3.54 -5.42 20.68
C THR A 23 -2.28 -5.89 21.39
N GLN A 24 -1.75 -5.07 22.29
CA GLN A 24 -0.52 -5.35 23.03
C GLN A 24 -0.84 -5.84 24.43
N TYR A 25 -0.11 -6.85 24.89
CA TYR A 25 -0.24 -7.40 26.25
C TYR A 25 1.04 -7.13 27.02
N CYS A 26 0.95 -6.28 28.03
CA CYS A 26 2.08 -5.94 28.91
C CYS A 26 1.90 -6.61 30.26
N TYR A 27 2.94 -7.25 30.76
CA TYR A 27 2.93 -7.94 32.04
C TYR A 27 3.76 -7.15 33.04
N ILE A 28 3.20 -6.87 34.21
CA ILE A 28 3.93 -6.37 35.37
C ILE A 28 4.15 -7.57 36.27
N ASP A 29 5.40 -7.95 36.47
CA ASP A 29 5.77 -9.04 37.36
C ASP A 29 6.40 -8.46 38.64
N LEU A 30 5.74 -8.72 39.78
CA LEU A 30 6.22 -8.30 41.11
C LEU A 30 6.87 -9.48 41.86
N SER A 31 7.35 -10.50 41.15
CA SER A 31 8.10 -11.62 41.72
C SER A 31 9.58 -11.28 41.95
N SER A 32 10.14 -11.81 43.03
CA SER A 32 11.59 -11.91 43.21
C SER A 32 12.03 -13.29 42.72
N ARG A 33 12.58 -13.39 41.52
CA ARG A 33 13.26 -14.59 41.00
C ARG A 33 12.41 -15.88 41.17
N ASN A 34 12.82 -16.86 41.98
CA ASN A 34 12.13 -18.16 42.16
C ASN A 34 11.08 -18.18 43.29
N PHE A 35 10.57 -17.02 43.71
CA PHE A 35 9.55 -16.94 44.76
C PHE A 35 8.16 -16.67 44.19
N SER A 36 7.13 -16.96 44.99
CA SER A 36 5.73 -16.62 44.68
C SER A 36 5.62 -15.13 44.37
N GLY A 37 5.02 -14.78 43.24
CA GLY A 37 4.82 -13.40 42.83
C GLY A 37 3.44 -13.14 42.23
N ILE A 38 3.13 -11.86 42.09
CA ILE A 38 1.89 -11.38 41.50
C ILE A 38 2.21 -10.86 40.11
N GLN A 39 1.47 -11.33 39.11
CA GLN A 39 1.56 -10.83 37.74
C GLN A 39 0.27 -10.09 37.38
N ALA A 40 0.39 -8.83 36.96
CA ALA A 40 -0.71 -8.07 36.41
C ALA A 40 -0.57 -7.97 34.89
N ARG A 41 -1.62 -8.32 34.14
CA ARG A 41 -1.67 -8.22 32.68
C ARG A 41 -2.48 -7.00 32.26
N PHE A 42 -1.85 -6.08 31.53
CA PHE A 42 -2.48 -4.91 30.94
C PHE A 42 -2.66 -5.13 29.44
N THR A 43 -3.90 -5.00 29.00
CA THR A 43 -4.26 -5.09 27.58
C THR A 43 -4.39 -3.68 27.01
N LEU A 44 -3.50 -3.32 26.09
CA LEU A 44 -3.46 -2.01 25.45
C LEU A 44 -3.92 -2.15 24.01
N ARG A 45 -4.98 -1.44 23.64
CA ARG A 45 -5.49 -1.38 22.27
C ARG A 45 -5.11 -0.06 21.62
N ARG A 46 -4.51 -0.13 20.43
CA ARG A 46 -4.14 1.06 19.65
C ARG A 46 -5.39 1.70 19.03
N GLN A 47 -5.49 3.02 19.09
CA GLN A 47 -6.45 3.77 18.28
C GLN A 47 -5.96 3.82 16.83
N ASN A 48 -6.65 3.12 15.93
CA ASN A 48 -6.22 2.94 14.55
C ASN A 48 -6.62 4.10 13.61
N GLY A 49 -7.60 4.94 13.99
CA GLY A 49 -8.16 6.00 13.13
C GLY A 49 -7.12 6.95 12.53
N TYR A 50 -6.11 7.34 13.30
CA TYR A 50 -5.05 8.24 12.81
C TYR A 50 -4.22 7.60 11.69
N HIS A 51 -3.79 6.34 11.85
CA HIS A 51 -3.02 5.62 10.84
C HIS A 51 -3.86 5.30 9.59
N LEU A 52 -5.17 5.09 9.76
CA LEU A 52 -6.11 4.92 8.65
C LEU A 52 -6.17 6.16 7.77
N LEU A 53 -6.37 7.33 8.38
CA LEU A 53 -6.54 8.59 7.65
C LEU A 53 -5.21 9.12 7.08
N GLN A 54 -4.09 8.92 7.77
CA GLN A 54 -2.80 9.46 7.33
C GLN A 54 -2.00 8.54 6.41
N THR A 55 -2.18 7.22 6.49
CA THR A 55 -1.43 6.27 5.66
C THR A 55 -2.32 5.65 4.58
N TYR A 56 -3.46 5.07 4.94
CA TYR A 56 -4.29 4.35 3.96
C TYR A 56 -4.98 5.30 2.98
N VAL A 57 -5.68 6.34 3.46
CA VAL A 57 -6.39 7.29 2.58
C VAL A 57 -5.49 7.92 1.51
N PRO A 58 -4.31 8.50 1.82
CA PRO A 58 -3.46 9.08 0.79
C PRO A 58 -2.90 8.01 -0.17
N THR A 59 -2.59 6.80 0.28
CA THR A 59 -2.17 5.72 -0.64
C THR A 59 -3.28 5.31 -1.60
N ILE A 60 -4.54 5.25 -1.13
CA ILE A 60 -5.69 4.97 -1.99
C ILE A 60 -5.84 6.07 -3.05
N ILE A 61 -5.79 7.34 -2.66
CA ILE A 61 -5.88 8.47 -3.60
C ILE A 61 -4.74 8.44 -4.62
N ILE A 62 -3.50 8.20 -4.19
CA ILE A 62 -2.33 8.08 -5.08
C ILE A 62 -2.53 6.97 -6.11
N VAL A 63 -2.99 5.82 -5.64
CA VAL A 63 -3.25 4.65 -6.49
C VAL A 63 -4.40 4.93 -7.47
N CYS A 64 -5.46 5.61 -7.03
CA CYS A 64 -6.53 6.08 -7.90
C CYS A 64 -6.01 7.01 -9.00
N MET A 65 -5.19 8.01 -8.62
CA MET A 65 -4.60 8.96 -9.56
C MET A 65 -3.72 8.27 -10.60
N SER A 66 -3.03 7.18 -10.23
CA SER A 66 -2.18 6.42 -11.14
C SER A 66 -2.97 5.82 -12.30
N TRP A 67 -4.09 5.13 -12.05
CA TRP A 67 -4.89 4.54 -13.14
C TRP A 67 -5.82 5.55 -13.81
N LEU A 68 -6.18 6.67 -13.17
CA LEU A 68 -6.97 7.73 -13.83
C LEU A 68 -6.18 8.33 -15.01
N SER A 69 -4.85 8.21 -15.00
CA SER A 69 -4.00 8.58 -16.13
C SER A 69 -4.31 7.80 -17.42
N PHE A 70 -4.96 6.63 -17.35
CA PHE A 70 -5.43 5.88 -18.53
C PHE A 70 -6.57 6.56 -19.28
N TRP A 71 -7.27 7.50 -18.63
CA TRP A 71 -8.36 8.26 -19.24
C TRP A 71 -7.85 9.48 -20.02
N ILE A 72 -6.61 9.90 -19.77
CA ILE A 72 -5.99 11.04 -20.44
C ILE A 72 -5.53 10.64 -21.85
N GLU A 73 -5.90 11.46 -22.82
CA GLU A 73 -5.62 11.25 -24.24
C GLU A 73 -4.09 11.25 -24.50
N PRO A 74 -3.60 10.39 -25.41
CA PRO A 74 -2.17 10.08 -25.56
C PRO A 74 -1.27 11.23 -26.05
N ASP A 75 -1.81 12.42 -26.32
CA ASP A 75 -1.04 13.56 -26.82
C ASP A 75 -0.18 14.25 -25.73
N HIS A 76 -0.43 13.98 -24.45
CA HIS A 76 0.33 14.53 -23.32
C HIS A 76 1.17 13.48 -22.55
N VAL A 77 1.90 12.65 -23.31
CA VAL A 77 2.87 11.64 -22.83
C VAL A 77 3.76 12.10 -21.65
N PRO A 78 4.43 13.27 -21.67
CA PRO A 78 5.35 13.66 -20.58
C PRO A 78 4.66 13.87 -19.24
N GLY A 79 3.43 14.39 -19.22
CA GLY A 79 2.67 14.60 -17.98
C GLY A 79 2.33 13.30 -17.27
N ARG A 80 1.90 12.28 -18.05
CA ARG A 80 1.54 10.95 -17.51
C ARG A 80 2.72 10.23 -16.85
N VAL A 81 3.91 10.31 -17.45
CA VAL A 81 5.13 9.70 -16.89
C VAL A 81 5.50 10.33 -15.56
N THR A 82 5.54 11.67 -15.53
CA THR A 82 5.89 12.40 -14.31
C THR A 82 4.92 12.06 -13.19
N LEU A 83 3.61 12.01 -13.46
CA LEU A 83 2.63 11.59 -12.46
C LEU A 83 2.94 10.18 -11.93
N CYS A 84 3.18 9.19 -12.80
CA CYS A 84 3.49 7.82 -12.38
C CYS A 84 4.78 7.73 -11.55
N VAL A 85 5.85 8.38 -11.98
CA VAL A 85 7.14 8.39 -11.26
C VAL A 85 7.03 9.12 -9.93
N THR A 86 6.36 10.28 -9.89
CA THR A 86 6.10 11.00 -8.65
C THR A 86 5.29 10.14 -7.68
N THR A 87 4.25 9.44 -8.15
CA THR A 87 3.46 8.55 -7.27
C THR A 87 4.30 7.40 -6.70
N LEU A 88 5.23 6.82 -7.46
CA LEU A 88 6.16 5.79 -6.96
C LEU A 88 7.11 6.34 -5.89
N LEU A 89 7.67 7.53 -6.14
CA LEU A 89 8.52 8.21 -5.17
C LEU A 89 7.75 8.52 -3.88
N THR A 90 6.54 9.10 -3.99
CA THR A 90 5.69 9.41 -2.85
C THR A 90 5.35 8.17 -2.03
N LEU A 91 5.01 7.04 -2.67
CA LEU A 91 4.76 5.78 -1.98
C LEU A 91 6.01 5.26 -1.26
N THR A 92 7.18 5.36 -1.90
CA THR A 92 8.46 4.94 -1.31
C THR A 92 8.81 5.82 -0.09
N THR A 93 8.63 7.13 -0.19
CA THR A 93 8.84 8.09 0.90
C THR A 93 7.87 7.83 2.06
N LEU A 94 6.59 7.62 1.77
CA LEU A 94 5.58 7.32 2.79
C LEU A 94 5.90 6.00 3.52
N ALA A 95 6.32 4.97 2.79
CA ALA A 95 6.76 3.71 3.39
C ALA A 95 7.99 3.89 4.29
N GLY A 96 8.94 4.76 3.89
CA GLY A 96 10.06 5.16 4.72
C GLY A 96 9.63 5.85 6.01
N GLY A 97 8.72 6.83 5.93
CA GLY A 97 8.20 7.56 7.09
C GLY A 97 7.47 6.68 8.10
N VAL A 98 6.66 5.72 7.61
CA VAL A 98 6.03 4.70 8.48
C VAL A 98 7.11 3.87 9.18
N ARG A 99 8.13 3.40 8.46
CA ARG A 99 9.20 2.56 9.04
C ARG A 99 10.07 3.29 10.06
N GLN A 100 10.25 4.61 9.93
CA GLN A 100 11.00 5.43 10.90
C GLN A 100 10.22 5.67 12.19
N SER A 101 8.90 5.71 12.11
CA SER A 101 8.02 5.90 13.26
C SER A 101 7.85 4.63 14.11
N LEU A 102 8.38 3.50 13.64
CA LEU A 102 8.30 2.19 14.29
C LEU A 102 9.69 1.60 14.56
N PRO A 103 9.87 0.81 15.62
CA PRO A 103 11.09 0.05 15.80
C PRO A 103 11.28 -0.93 14.64
N ARG A 104 12.52 -1.03 14.15
CA ARG A 104 12.90 -1.98 13.11
C ARG A 104 12.74 -3.41 13.60
N VAL A 105 11.83 -4.14 12.96
CA VAL A 105 11.55 -5.56 13.23
C VAL A 105 11.74 -6.36 11.93
N SER A 106 12.20 -7.61 12.05
CA SER A 106 12.55 -8.46 10.91
C SER A 106 11.36 -9.15 10.23
N TYR A 107 10.20 -9.21 10.90
CA TYR A 107 9.00 -9.84 10.36
C TYR A 107 8.15 -8.86 9.54
N VAL A 108 7.37 -9.44 8.62
CA VAL A 108 6.42 -8.69 7.79
C VAL A 108 5.26 -8.18 8.64
N LYS A 109 4.99 -6.88 8.57
CA LYS A 109 3.85 -6.22 9.22
C LYS A 109 2.68 -6.07 8.24
N ALA A 110 1.46 -5.98 8.75
CA ALA A 110 0.26 -5.79 7.91
C ALA A 110 0.36 -4.53 7.01
N VAL A 111 0.89 -3.43 7.55
CA VAL A 111 1.14 -2.19 6.79
C VAL A 111 2.18 -2.36 5.68
N ASP A 112 3.19 -3.22 5.86
CA ASP A 112 4.21 -3.46 4.83
C ASP A 112 3.60 -4.19 3.63
N VAL A 113 2.69 -5.15 3.88
CA VAL A 113 1.96 -5.86 2.81
C VAL A 113 1.15 -4.88 1.97
N TRP A 114 0.42 -3.98 2.63
CA TRP A 114 -0.36 -2.94 1.94
C TRP A 114 0.52 -2.06 1.04
N LEU A 115 1.60 -1.50 1.60
CA LEU A 115 2.48 -0.60 0.88
C LEU A 115 3.19 -1.27 -0.29
N VAL A 116 3.63 -2.53 -0.13
CA VAL A 116 4.26 -3.30 -1.22
C VAL A 116 3.26 -3.56 -2.35
N VAL A 117 2.02 -3.96 -2.04
CA VAL A 117 1.01 -4.20 -3.08
C VAL A 117 0.65 -2.91 -3.83
N CYS A 118 0.48 -1.78 -3.13
CA CYS A 118 0.26 -0.49 -3.77
C CYS A 118 1.43 -0.09 -4.67
N MET A 119 2.68 -0.30 -4.23
CA MET A 119 3.87 0.01 -5.02
C MET A 119 3.96 -0.86 -6.28
N LEU A 120 3.70 -2.16 -6.18
CA LEU A 120 3.67 -3.07 -7.32
C LEU A 120 2.60 -2.68 -8.34
N MET A 121 1.44 -2.23 -7.87
CA MET A 121 0.37 -1.84 -8.77
C MET A 121 0.67 -0.55 -9.54
N VAL A 122 1.23 0.48 -8.86
CA VAL A 122 1.69 1.69 -9.55
C VAL A 122 2.83 1.38 -10.52
N PHE A 123 3.73 0.45 -10.17
CA PHE A 123 4.76 -0.02 -11.08
C PHE A 123 4.19 -0.73 -12.32
N ALA A 124 3.13 -1.53 -12.15
CA ALA A 124 2.42 -2.15 -13.27
C ALA A 124 1.76 -1.11 -14.21
N VAL A 125 1.23 -0.01 -13.67
CA VAL A 125 0.74 1.14 -14.47
C VAL A 125 1.87 1.77 -15.30
N LEU A 126 3.07 1.90 -14.71
CA LEU A 126 4.24 2.42 -15.43
C LEU A 126 4.67 1.47 -16.56
N ILE A 127 4.67 0.15 -16.31
CA ILE A 127 4.96 -0.86 -17.33
C ILE A 127 3.95 -0.75 -18.48
N GLU A 128 2.66 -0.70 -18.18
CA GLU A 128 1.59 -0.55 -19.18
C GLU A 128 1.84 0.68 -20.06
N PHE A 129 2.13 1.82 -19.43
CA PHE A 129 2.44 3.04 -20.14
C PHE A 129 3.65 2.88 -21.07
N THR A 130 4.75 2.30 -20.57
CA THR A 130 5.95 2.08 -21.39
C THR A 130 5.70 1.14 -22.57
N VAL A 131 4.89 0.10 -22.37
CA VAL A 131 4.47 -0.82 -23.44
C VAL A 131 3.67 -0.06 -24.49
N VAL A 132 2.63 0.69 -24.10
CA VAL A 132 1.80 1.49 -25.03
C VAL A 132 2.66 2.51 -25.80
N ASN A 133 3.52 3.24 -25.10
CA ASN A 133 4.41 4.24 -25.71
C ASN A 133 5.46 3.63 -26.64
N SER A 134 6.00 2.45 -26.31
CA SER A 134 6.93 1.73 -27.18
C SER A 134 6.27 1.22 -28.46
N LEU A 135 5.03 0.72 -28.37
CA LEU A 135 4.23 0.31 -29.51
C LEU A 135 3.86 1.51 -30.40
N ALA A 136 3.63 2.68 -29.79
CA ALA A 136 3.40 3.95 -30.49
C ALA A 136 4.63 4.44 -31.24
N THR A 137 5.77 4.45 -30.55
CA THR A 137 7.02 4.95 -31.11
C THR A 137 7.55 4.04 -32.23
N ARG A 138 7.46 2.71 -32.08
CA ARG A 138 7.89 1.76 -33.12
C ARG A 138 7.17 1.95 -34.46
N LYS A 139 5.98 2.55 -34.47
CA LYS A 139 5.21 2.78 -35.69
C LYS A 139 5.20 4.23 -36.17
N LYS A 140 5.75 5.16 -35.38
CA LYS A 140 5.97 6.57 -35.75
C LYS A 140 7.37 6.77 -36.37
N ASP A 141 7.85 5.82 -37.18
CA ASP A 141 9.13 5.95 -37.88
C ASP A 141 9.07 7.14 -38.86
N PRO A 142 9.88 8.21 -38.68
CA PRO A 142 9.85 9.39 -39.54
C PRO A 142 10.14 9.07 -41.01
N ARG A 143 10.78 7.93 -41.30
CA ARG A 143 11.10 7.50 -42.67
C ARG A 143 9.85 7.14 -43.49
N LEU A 144 8.71 6.86 -42.85
CA LEU A 144 7.42 6.65 -43.55
C LEU A 144 6.64 7.95 -43.83
N TYR A 145 6.93 9.03 -43.10
CA TYR A 145 6.26 10.33 -43.25
C TYR A 145 7.06 11.30 -44.14
N LYS A 146 8.40 11.18 -44.15
CA LYS A 146 9.32 12.08 -44.85
C LYS A 146 9.49 11.75 -46.35
N SER A 147 8.43 11.33 -47.04
CA SER A 147 8.44 11.26 -48.51
C SER A 147 8.01 12.63 -49.08
N PRO A 148 8.86 13.35 -49.82
CA PRO A 148 8.54 14.69 -50.33
C PRO A 148 7.43 14.73 -51.39
N SER A 149 6.97 13.58 -51.88
CA SER A 149 6.12 13.48 -53.07
C SER A 149 5.14 12.28 -53.07
N GLY A 150 4.77 11.77 -51.89
CA GLY A 150 3.81 10.67 -51.75
C GLY A 150 2.60 11.04 -50.87
N PRO A 151 1.43 10.41 -51.05
CA PRO A 151 0.26 10.67 -50.21
C PRO A 151 0.59 10.34 -48.74
N MET A 152 0.15 11.22 -47.83
CA MET A 152 0.30 11.06 -46.38
C MET A 152 -0.23 9.69 -45.95
N LYS A 153 0.69 8.76 -45.61
CA LYS A 153 0.31 7.44 -45.10
C LYS A 153 -0.22 7.60 -43.68
N MET A 154 -1.56 7.60 -43.54
CA MET A 154 -2.19 7.55 -42.24
C MET A 154 -1.67 6.35 -41.43
N PRO A 155 -1.51 6.48 -40.11
CA PRO A 155 -1.19 5.35 -39.25
C PRO A 155 -2.20 4.22 -39.49
N SER A 156 -1.70 3.00 -39.65
CA SER A 156 -2.53 1.80 -39.84
C SER A 156 -3.61 1.73 -38.76
N LYS A 157 -4.89 1.70 -39.17
CA LYS A 157 -6.06 1.60 -38.26
C LYS A 157 -5.93 0.45 -37.24
N THR A 158 -5.28 -0.65 -37.64
CA THR A 158 -5.04 -1.83 -36.79
C THR A 158 -4.16 -1.50 -35.58
N TYR A 159 -3.19 -0.60 -35.70
CA TYR A 159 -2.34 -0.21 -34.58
C TYR A 159 -3.09 0.62 -33.52
N ILE A 160 -3.86 1.60 -33.98
CA ILE A 160 -4.68 2.45 -33.10
C ILE A 160 -5.67 1.58 -32.32
N SER A 161 -6.23 0.53 -32.96
CA SER A 161 -7.10 -0.43 -32.27
C SER A 161 -6.38 -1.33 -31.27
N GLN A 162 -5.11 -1.67 -31.48
CA GLN A 162 -4.32 -2.49 -30.55
C GLN A 162 -3.93 -1.69 -29.30
N ALA A 163 -3.43 -0.47 -29.45
CA ALA A 163 -3.12 0.41 -28.31
C ALA A 163 -4.38 0.71 -27.49
N ARG A 164 -5.49 1.05 -28.17
CA ARG A 164 -6.77 1.32 -27.51
C ARG A 164 -7.32 0.12 -26.75
N ARG A 165 -7.19 -1.11 -27.28
CA ARG A 165 -7.60 -2.33 -26.58
C ARG A 165 -6.85 -2.56 -25.28
N ILE A 166 -5.56 -2.22 -25.24
CA ILE A 166 -4.73 -2.37 -24.04
C ILE A 166 -5.20 -1.37 -22.97
N ASP A 167 -5.35 -0.10 -23.34
CA ASP A 167 -5.87 0.93 -22.42
C ASP A 167 -7.27 0.56 -21.91
N GLU A 168 -8.14 0.03 -22.78
CA GLU A 168 -9.52 -0.34 -22.46
C GLU A 168 -9.62 -1.53 -21.49
N PHE A 169 -8.74 -2.52 -21.64
CA PHE A 169 -8.65 -3.63 -20.68
C PHE A 169 -8.08 -3.18 -19.33
N SER A 170 -7.02 -2.35 -19.35
CA SER A 170 -6.38 -1.78 -18.16
C SER A 170 -7.37 -0.95 -17.33
N ARG A 171 -8.24 -0.17 -17.97
CA ARG A 171 -9.27 0.67 -17.30
C ARG A 171 -10.22 -0.12 -16.40
N ALA A 172 -10.50 -1.38 -16.71
CA ALA A 172 -11.35 -2.24 -15.88
C ALA A 172 -10.53 -3.10 -14.92
N LEU A 173 -9.40 -3.67 -15.39
CA LEU A 173 -8.60 -4.64 -14.64
C LEU A 173 -7.98 -4.02 -13.38
N PHE A 174 -7.38 -2.83 -13.49
CA PHE A 174 -6.66 -2.22 -12.36
C PHE A 174 -7.61 -1.82 -11.22
N PRO A 175 -8.73 -1.10 -11.47
CA PRO A 175 -9.70 -0.81 -10.42
C PRO A 175 -10.36 -2.07 -9.83
N ALA A 176 -10.67 -3.07 -10.67
CA ALA A 176 -11.24 -4.34 -10.19
C ALA A 176 -10.26 -5.08 -9.26
N PHE A 177 -8.98 -5.18 -9.64
CA PHE A 177 -7.96 -5.79 -8.81
C PHE A 177 -7.79 -5.03 -7.48
N PHE A 178 -7.76 -3.69 -7.51
CA PHE A 178 -7.66 -2.90 -6.29
C PHE A 178 -8.86 -3.06 -5.37
N PHE A 179 -10.07 -3.09 -5.92
CA PHE A 179 -11.28 -3.31 -5.13
C PHE A 179 -11.27 -4.69 -4.48
N LEU A 180 -10.95 -5.74 -5.24
CA LEU A 180 -10.81 -7.10 -4.71
C LEU A 180 -9.76 -7.13 -3.60
N PHE A 181 -8.58 -6.55 -3.85
CA PHE A 181 -7.51 -6.46 -2.86
C PHE A 181 -7.98 -5.75 -1.58
N ASN A 182 -8.69 -4.62 -1.68
CA ASN A 182 -9.23 -3.93 -0.53
C ASN A 182 -10.18 -4.83 0.26
N VAL A 183 -11.17 -5.43 -0.40
CA VAL A 183 -12.14 -6.31 0.27
C VAL A 183 -11.44 -7.46 0.98
N PHE A 184 -10.52 -8.16 0.31
CA PHE A 184 -9.77 -9.26 0.92
C PHE A 184 -8.85 -8.79 2.07
N TYR A 185 -8.11 -7.70 1.86
CA TYR A 185 -7.19 -7.14 2.86
C TYR A 185 -7.93 -6.76 4.14
N TRP A 186 -8.95 -5.90 4.02
CA TRP A 186 -9.73 -5.43 5.17
C TRP A 186 -10.42 -6.58 5.89
N THR A 187 -11.07 -7.47 5.14
CA THR A 187 -11.77 -8.62 5.73
C THR A 187 -10.81 -9.54 6.48
N TYR A 188 -9.67 -9.87 5.89
CA TYR A 188 -8.68 -10.74 6.51
C TYR A 188 -8.12 -10.13 7.80
N TYR A 189 -7.67 -8.87 7.79
CA TYR A 189 -7.04 -8.26 8.96
C TYR A 189 -8.05 -7.92 10.08
N ILE A 190 -9.27 -7.52 9.74
CA ILE A 190 -10.33 -7.30 10.73
C ILE A 190 -10.76 -8.63 11.35
N LEU A 191 -10.95 -9.68 10.55
CA LEU A 191 -11.33 -11.00 11.07
C LEU A 191 -10.22 -11.58 11.96
N ARG A 192 -8.95 -11.42 11.57
CA ARG A 192 -7.82 -11.80 12.42
C ARG A 192 -7.81 -11.03 13.73
N LEU A 193 -8.03 -9.71 13.72
CA LEU A 193 -8.14 -8.92 14.95
C LEU A 193 -9.29 -9.40 15.83
N TYR A 194 -10.46 -9.67 15.25
CA TYR A 194 -11.62 -10.17 15.97
C TYR A 194 -11.33 -11.52 16.66
N GLN A 195 -10.66 -12.44 15.96
CA GLN A 195 -10.22 -13.71 16.54
C GLN A 195 -9.22 -13.52 17.69
N GLU A 196 -8.27 -12.58 17.58
CA GLU A 196 -7.30 -12.31 18.64
C GLU A 196 -7.96 -11.74 19.90
N VAL A 197 -8.96 -10.85 19.74
CA VAL A 197 -9.73 -10.29 20.86
C VAL A 197 -10.60 -11.36 21.52
N ASN A 198 -11.25 -12.23 20.73
CA ASN A 198 -12.11 -13.28 21.28
C ASN A 198 -11.34 -14.43 21.95
N LYS A 199 -10.07 -14.63 21.58
CA LYS A 199 -9.19 -15.65 22.18
C LYS A 199 -8.70 -15.29 23.59
N THR A 200 -8.83 -14.05 24.03
CA THR A 200 -8.60 -13.69 25.43
C THR A 200 -9.91 -13.81 26.20
N PRO A 201 -10.23 -14.97 26.81
CA PRO A 201 -11.29 -14.99 27.80
C PRO A 201 -10.87 -14.00 28.89
N PHE A 202 -11.78 -13.10 29.25
CA PHE A 202 -11.74 -12.45 30.55
C PHE A 202 -11.70 -13.58 31.60
N THR A 203 -10.50 -13.94 32.06
CA THR A 203 -10.36 -14.67 33.32
C THR A 203 -10.77 -13.68 34.41
N TYR A 204 -12.02 -13.80 34.83
CA TYR A 204 -12.56 -13.24 36.07
C TYR A 204 -11.69 -13.64 37.26
#